data_AF-A0A6V7IEQ0-F1
#
_entry.id   AF-A0A6V7IEQ0-F1
#
_cell.length_a   1.000
_cell.length_b   1.000
_cell.length_c   1.000
_cell.angle_alpha   90.00
_cell.angle_beta   90.00
_cell.angle_gamma   90.00
#
_symmetry.space_group_name_H-M   'P 1'
#
loop_
_entity.id
_entity.type
_entity.pdbx_description
1 polymer ?
#
loop_
_entity_poly.entity_id
_entity_poly.type
_entity_poly.pdbx_seq_one_letter_code
_entity_poly.pdbx_strand_id
1 'polypeptide(L)'
;IKIGEIGTKLGMNGTNNGFLGFDHVRIPREHMLMKNSQVLEDGTYVKPRTDKLTYGTMMFVRVVLVTDLSRYLSKAVTIAIRYSAIRRQSQIKA
;
A
#
# COMPACT_ATOMS: atom_id res chain seq x y z
N ILE A 1 24.40 0.76 5.64
CA ILE A 1 23.01 0.97 5.15
C ILE A 1 23.05 2.03 4.06
N LYS A 2 22.40 1.81 2.92
CA LYS A 2 22.24 2.78 1.83
C LYS A 2 20.77 3.13 1.69
N ILE A 3 20.44 4.41 1.61
CA ILE A 3 19.06 4.91 1.52
C ILE A 3 19.01 5.93 0.38
N GLY A 4 17.93 5.94 -0.38
CA GLY A 4 17.68 7.00 -1.36
C GLY A 4 16.23 7.02 -1.81
N GLU A 5 15.88 8.07 -2.55
CA GLU A 5 14.54 8.22 -3.13
C GLU A 5 14.45 7.54 -4.51
N ILE A 6 13.24 7.10 -4.90
CA ILE A 6 12.98 6.56 -6.24
C ILE A 6 12.69 7.63 -7.29
N GLY A 7 12.59 8.90 -6.87
CA GLY A 7 12.32 10.05 -7.73
C GLY A 7 10.83 10.27 -8.03
N THR A 8 10.57 10.85 -9.21
CA THR A 8 9.24 11.28 -9.64
C THR A 8 8.28 10.10 -9.81
N LYS A 9 7.04 10.28 -9.34
CA LYS A 9 5.98 9.28 -9.40
C LYS A 9 4.80 9.85 -10.21
N LEU A 10 3.97 8.98 -10.77
CA LEU A 10 2.76 9.38 -11.50
C LEU A 10 1.78 10.17 -10.60
N GLY A 11 1.73 9.80 -9.31
CA GLY A 11 0.91 10.43 -8.30
C GLY A 11 1.51 10.21 -6.91
N MET A 12 0.84 10.71 -5.87
CA MET A 12 1.33 10.62 -4.49
C MET A 12 2.76 11.21 -4.34
N ASN A 13 3.04 12.32 -5.04
CA ASN A 13 4.36 12.96 -5.03
C ASN A 13 4.77 13.50 -3.65
N GLY A 14 3.81 13.74 -2.75
CA GLY A 14 4.10 14.09 -1.35
C GLY A 14 4.55 12.90 -0.47
N THR A 15 4.58 11.69 -1.01
CA THR A 15 5.05 10.49 -0.28
C THR A 15 6.50 10.16 -0.65
N ASN A 16 7.35 10.12 0.37
CA ASN A 16 8.79 9.84 0.25
C ASN A 16 9.05 8.32 0.11
N ASN A 17 8.66 7.75 -1.02
CA ASN A 17 9.00 6.37 -1.36
C ASN A 17 10.47 6.28 -1.77
N GLY A 18 11.19 5.31 -1.22
CA GLY A 18 12.63 5.16 -1.41
C GLY A 18 13.06 3.71 -1.54
N PHE A 19 14.37 3.52 -1.66
CA PHE A 19 15.03 2.22 -1.60
C PHE A 19 15.92 2.12 -0.36
N LEU A 20 16.16 0.89 0.08
CA LEU A 20 16.99 0.57 1.23
C LEU A 20 17.91 -0.60 0.87
N GLY A 21 19.22 -0.36 1.00
CA GLY A 21 20.26 -1.37 0.83
C GLY A 21 20.90 -1.72 2.17
N PHE A 22 20.94 -3.01 2.49
CA PHE A 22 21.71 -3.53 3.62
C PHE A 22 23.01 -4.14 3.09
N ASP A 23 24.12 -3.81 3.74
CA ASP A 23 25.43 -4.39 3.47
C ASP A 23 25.97 -4.92 4.81
N HIS A 24 25.97 -6.25 4.96
CA HIS A 24 26.39 -6.97 6.16
C HIS A 24 25.86 -6.39 7.50
N VAL A 25 24.64 -5.86 7.51
CA VAL A 25 24.03 -5.25 8.70
C VAL A 25 23.64 -6.35 9.69
N ARG A 26 24.15 -6.25 10.92
CA ARG A 26 23.83 -7.17 12.01
C ARG A 26 22.76 -6.57 12.93
N ILE A 27 21.77 -7.38 13.28
CA ILE A 27 20.74 -7.05 14.27
C ILE A 27 20.64 -8.18 15.30
N PRO A 28 20.24 -7.89 16.55
CA PRO A 28 19.89 -8.92 17.53
C PRO A 28 18.81 -9.86 17.00
N ARG A 29 18.81 -11.11 17.46
CA ARG A 29 17.82 -12.14 17.10
C ARG A 29 16.40 -11.67 17.44
N GLU A 30 16.26 -10.96 18.56
CA GLU A 30 15.00 -10.45 19.11
C GLU A 30 14.34 -9.38 18.22
N HIS A 31 15.05 -8.83 17.23
CA HIS A 31 14.48 -7.90 16.25
C HIS A 31 13.64 -8.62 15.18
N MET A 32 13.71 -9.95 15.08
CA MET A 32 12.77 -10.72 14.28
C MET A 32 11.39 -10.67 14.94
N LEU A 33 10.34 -10.38 14.17
CA LEU A 33 8.96 -10.42 14.65
C LEU A 33 8.50 -11.87 14.85
N MET A 34 8.70 -12.39 16.07
CA MET A 34 8.58 -13.83 16.35
C MET A 34 7.19 -14.35 16.75
N LYS A 35 6.12 -13.57 16.58
CA LYS A 35 4.77 -13.97 17.04
C LYS A 35 4.30 -15.31 16.46
N ASN A 36 4.52 -15.53 15.16
CA ASN A 36 4.05 -16.73 14.45
C ASN A 36 5.19 -17.69 14.08
N SER A 37 6.42 -17.19 13.92
CA SER A 37 7.59 -18.00 13.55
C SER A 37 8.74 -17.62 14.45
N GLN A 38 9.52 -18.58 14.93
CA GLN A 38 10.57 -18.31 15.92
C GLN A 38 11.90 -18.88 15.46
N VAL A 39 12.98 -18.22 15.88
CA VAL A 39 14.34 -18.79 15.85
C VAL A 39 14.79 -18.82 17.30
N LEU A 40 15.05 -19.99 17.85
CA LEU A 40 15.53 -20.14 19.22
C LEU A 40 17.00 -19.73 19.33
N GLU A 41 17.53 -19.62 20.55
CA GLU A 41 18.92 -19.19 20.79
C GLU A 41 19.97 -20.12 20.18
N ASP A 42 19.64 -21.41 20.08
CA ASP A 42 20.46 -22.45 19.43
C ASP A 42 20.35 -22.42 17.88
N GLY A 43 19.52 -21.54 17.32
CA GLY A 43 19.27 -21.44 15.88
C GLY A 43 18.12 -22.32 15.37
N THR A 44 17.46 -23.11 16.23
CA THR A 44 16.33 -23.96 15.83
C THR A 44 15.16 -23.11 15.34
N TYR A 45 14.66 -23.38 14.12
CA TYR A 45 13.52 -22.68 13.53
C TYR A 45 12.19 -23.37 13.85
N VAL A 46 11.27 -22.62 14.46
CA VAL A 46 9.90 -23.05 14.74
C VAL A 46 8.96 -22.44 13.70
N LYS A 47 8.41 -23.29 12.84
CA LYS A 47 7.48 -22.92 11.77
C LYS A 47 6.15 -22.38 12.32
N PRO A 48 5.50 -21.44 11.61
CA PRO A 48 4.16 -21.02 11.95
C PRO A 48 3.15 -22.13 11.67
N ARG A 49 2.00 -22.07 12.35
CA ARG A 49 0.85 -22.95 12.03
C ARG A 49 0.35 -22.75 10.60
N THR A 50 0.55 -21.57 10.02
CA THR A 50 0.23 -21.25 8.63
C THR A 50 1.09 -20.09 8.13
N ASP A 51 1.65 -20.24 6.94
CA ASP A 51 2.53 -19.23 6.33
C ASP A 51 1.77 -17.96 5.89
N LYS A 52 0.43 -18.02 5.85
CA LYS A 52 -0.42 -16.91 5.40
C LYS A 52 -0.52 -15.78 6.41
N LEU A 53 -0.22 -16.02 7.69
CA LEU A 53 -0.39 -15.02 8.75
C LEU A 53 0.53 -13.80 8.59
N THR A 54 1.69 -13.97 7.97
CA THR A 54 2.63 -12.89 7.66
C THR A 54 2.03 -11.82 6.74
N TYR A 55 1.03 -12.20 5.93
CA TYR A 55 0.36 -11.32 4.96
C TYR A 55 -0.87 -10.61 5.53
N GLY A 56 -1.14 -10.73 6.84
CA GLY A 56 -2.35 -10.19 7.47
C GLY A 56 -2.60 -8.70 7.17
N THR A 57 -1.58 -7.86 7.30
CA THR A 57 -1.68 -6.43 6.99
C THR A 57 -1.98 -6.16 5.51
N MET A 58 -1.40 -6.94 4.58
CA MET A 58 -1.70 -6.78 3.15
C MET A 58 -3.17 -7.11 2.84
N MET A 59 -3.72 -8.13 3.49
CA MET A 59 -5.13 -8.47 3.37
C MET A 59 -6.03 -7.39 3.97
N PHE A 60 -5.67 -6.84 5.11
CA PHE A 60 -6.40 -5.72 5.72
C PHE A 60 -6.45 -4.50 4.78
N VAL A 61 -5.30 -4.09 4.23
CA VAL A 61 -5.22 -2.97 3.27
C VAL A 61 -6.11 -3.22 2.06
N ARG A 62 -6.17 -4.45 1.53
CA ARG A 62 -7.06 -4.80 0.40
C ARG A 62 -8.54 -4.55 0.70
N VAL A 63 -8.98 -4.82 1.92
CA VAL A 63 -10.36 -4.54 2.34
C VAL A 63 -10.59 -3.03 2.44
N VAL A 64 -9.63 -2.29 3.01
CA VAL A 64 -9.72 -0.82 3.14
C VAL A 64 -9.81 -0.13 1.76
N LEU A 65 -9.07 -0.63 0.76
CA LEU A 65 -9.07 -0.06 -0.59
C LEU A 65 -10.47 0.01 -1.22
N VAL A 66 -11.35 -0.94 -0.94
CA VAL A 66 -12.74 -0.92 -1.48
C VAL A 66 -13.49 0.32 -1.00
N THR A 67 -13.36 0.65 0.28
CA THR A 67 -13.99 1.83 0.88
C THR A 67 -13.40 3.11 0.30
N ASP A 68 -12.07 3.18 0.17
CA ASP A 68 -11.41 4.37 -0.34
C ASP A 68 -11.72 4.63 -1.82
N LEU A 69 -11.76 3.59 -2.65
CA LEU A 69 -12.16 3.70 -4.05
C LEU A 69 -13.58 4.21 -4.20
N SER A 70 -14.52 3.75 -3.36
CA SER A 70 -15.89 4.28 -3.33
C SER A 70 -15.92 5.79 -3.04
N ARG A 71 -15.12 6.25 -2.08
CA ARG A 71 -14.99 7.69 -1.75
C ARG A 71 -14.38 8.51 -2.88
N TYR A 72 -13.32 8.01 -3.51
CA TYR A 72 -12.69 8.69 -4.64
C TYR A 72 -13.63 8.76 -5.84
N LEU A 73 -14.31 7.67 -6.15
CA LEU A 73 -15.29 7.62 -7.24
C LEU A 73 -16.46 8.57 -6.98
N SER A 74 -16.99 8.62 -5.76
CA SER A 74 -18.06 9.55 -5.38
C SER A 74 -17.69 11.01 -5.66
N LYS A 75 -16.44 11.42 -5.35
CA LYS A 75 -15.94 12.77 -5.68
C LYS A 75 -15.89 13.00 -7.18
N ALA A 76 -15.32 12.07 -7.94
CA ALA A 76 -15.19 12.18 -9.40
C ALA A 76 -16.57 12.25 -10.08
N VAL A 77 -17.49 11.35 -9.71
CA VAL A 77 -18.87 11.29 -10.22
C VAL A 77 -19.64 12.55 -9.87
N THR A 78 -19.48 13.10 -8.66
CA THR A 78 -20.13 14.36 -8.27
C THR A 78 -19.71 15.51 -9.19
N ILE A 79 -18.42 15.63 -9.50
CA ILE A 79 -17.91 16.65 -10.42
C ILE A 79 -18.46 16.43 -11.82
N ALA A 80 -18.38 15.18 -12.33
CA ALA A 80 -18.83 14.82 -13.66
C ALA A 80 -20.34 15.08 -13.86
N ILE A 81 -21.19 14.66 -12.93
CA ILE A 81 -22.64 14.85 -13.01
C ILE A 81 -22.99 16.34 -12.99
N ARG A 82 -22.38 17.13 -12.09
CA ARG A 82 -22.63 18.58 -12.01
C ARG A 82 -22.26 19.29 -13.30
N TYR A 83 -21.12 18.94 -13.91
CA TYR A 83 -20.72 19.48 -15.20
C TYR A 83 -21.69 19.06 -16.32
N SER A 84 -22.01 17.78 -16.40
CA SER A 84 -22.90 17.23 -17.44
C SER A 84 -24.31 17.81 -17.40
N ALA A 85 -24.84 18.16 -16.23
CA ALA A 85 -26.17 18.78 -16.10
C ALA A 85 -26.26 20.16 -16.75
N ILE A 86 -25.13 20.87 -16.89
CA ILE A 86 -25.08 22.24 -17.43
C ILE A 86 -24.47 22.24 -18.84
N ARG A 87 -23.53 21.33 -19.14
CA ARG A 87 -22.85 21.26 -20.42
C ARG A 87 -23.81 20.83 -21.54
N ARG A 88 -24.11 21.73 -22.47
CA ARG A 88 -24.76 21.43 -23.75
C ARG A 88 -23.69 21.29 -24.84
N GLN A 89 -23.72 20.19 -25.58
CA GLN A 89 -22.79 19.92 -26.68
C GLN A 89 -23.52 19.15 -27.79
N SER A 90 -23.89 19.85 -28.84
CA SER A 90 -24.46 19.41 -30.15
C SER A 90 -25.20 20.61 -30.74
N GLN A 91 -25.48 20.59 -32.05
CA GLN A 91 -26.39 21.58 -32.63
C GLN A 91 -27.80 21.34 -32.09
N ILE A 92 -28.50 22.42 -31.69
CA ILE A 92 -29.93 22.34 -31.39
C ILE A 92 -30.60 21.98 -32.72
N LYS A 93 -31.28 20.83 -32.79
CA LYS A 93 -32.16 20.54 -33.93
C LYS A 93 -33.25 21.62 -33.94
N ALA A 94 -33.26 22.42 -35.01
CA ALA A 94 -34.30 23.39 -35.31
C ALA A 94 -35.65 22.69 -35.53
#